data_AF-A0A182MAC6-F1
#
_entry.id   AF-A0A182MAC6-F1
#
_cell.length_a   1.000
_cell.length_b   1.000
_cell.length_c   1.000
_cell.angle_alpha   90.00
_cell.angle_beta   90.00
_cell.angle_gamma   90.00
#
_symmetry.space_group_name_H-M   'P 1'
#
loop_
_entity.id
_entity.type
_entity.pdbx_description
1 polymer ?
#
loop_
_entity_poly.entity_id
_entity_poly.type
_entity_poly.pdbx_seq_one_letter_code
_entity_poly.pdbx_strand_id
1 'polypeptide(L)'
;MCSRYCESIHQVTGPRVYFRSRMRNVEDLQSCAVFARDRINPYLFNYALSVALLHRKDTHDLDLPTIIEVFPDKYVDSKVFSQIREEATVVPEGMRMPIVIPKDYTASDLDEEHRLWYFREDIGVNLHHWHWHLVYPFDASNRAIVDKDRR
;
A
#
# COMPACT_ATOMS: atom_id res chain seq x y z
N MET A 1 12.49 -7.94 0.73
CA MET A 1 11.98 -6.65 0.20
C MET A 1 11.02 -6.97 -0.93
N CYS A 2 9.75 -6.55 -0.87
CA CYS A 2 8.77 -6.79 -1.94
C CYS A 2 8.68 -5.53 -2.81
N SER A 3 9.13 -5.62 -4.07
CA SER A 3 9.18 -4.48 -5.00
C SER A 3 8.36 -4.76 -6.25
N ARG A 4 7.54 -3.78 -6.66
CA ARG A 4 6.80 -3.75 -7.94
C ARG A 4 7.71 -3.48 -9.15
N TYR A 5 9.02 -3.58 -9.03
CA TYR A 5 9.93 -3.47 -10.18
C TYR A 5 10.76 -4.75 -10.37
N CYS A 6 10.55 -5.78 -9.54
CA CYS A 6 11.25 -7.05 -9.66
C CYS A 6 10.43 -8.05 -10.47
N GLU A 7 10.95 -8.49 -11.62
CA GLU A 7 10.25 -9.39 -12.56
C GLU A 7 9.81 -10.72 -11.93
N SER A 8 10.61 -11.28 -11.02
CA SER A 8 10.25 -12.53 -10.33
C SER A 8 9.06 -12.36 -9.40
N ILE A 9 8.99 -11.21 -8.70
CA ILE A 9 7.85 -10.83 -7.89
C ILE A 9 6.66 -10.55 -8.81
N HIS A 10 6.86 -9.97 -10.00
CA HIS A 10 5.79 -9.75 -10.99
C HIS A 10 5.12 -10.99 -11.52
N GLN A 11 5.88 -12.04 -11.81
CA GLN A 11 5.30 -13.31 -12.22
C GLN A 11 4.44 -13.94 -11.11
N VAL A 12 4.73 -13.61 -9.85
CA VAL A 12 3.94 -14.00 -8.67
C VAL A 12 2.81 -12.99 -8.37
N THR A 13 2.99 -11.69 -8.69
CA THR A 13 2.01 -10.61 -8.47
C THR A 13 0.98 -10.46 -9.58
N GLY A 14 1.24 -11.02 -10.76
CA GLY A 14 0.28 -11.01 -11.83
C GLY A 14 -1.05 -11.50 -11.25
N PRO A 15 -2.20 -10.85 -11.52
CA PRO A 15 -3.51 -11.34 -11.11
C PRO A 15 -3.88 -12.72 -11.74
N ARG A 16 -2.88 -13.49 -12.19
CA ARG A 16 -2.94 -14.81 -12.78
C ARG A 16 -3.45 -15.87 -11.81
N VAL A 17 -3.27 -15.75 -10.49
CA VAL A 17 -3.46 -16.93 -9.63
C VAL A 17 -4.58 -16.81 -8.60
N TYR A 18 -4.71 -15.72 -7.85
CA TYR A 18 -5.61 -15.74 -6.69
C TYR A 18 -6.95 -15.05 -6.92
N PHE A 19 -7.04 -13.72 -7.04
CA PHE A 19 -8.31 -13.05 -6.71
C PHE A 19 -9.34 -12.84 -7.82
N ARG A 20 -8.98 -13.02 -9.11
CA ARG A 20 -9.90 -12.61 -10.19
C ARG A 20 -10.38 -13.69 -11.15
N SER A 21 -9.72 -14.84 -11.28
CA SER A 21 -10.07 -15.75 -12.38
C SER A 21 -11.07 -16.87 -12.06
N ARG A 22 -11.43 -17.11 -10.78
CA ARG A 22 -12.33 -18.25 -10.42
C ARG A 22 -13.36 -18.03 -9.32
N MET A 23 -13.33 -16.89 -8.61
CA MET A 23 -14.24 -16.66 -7.48
C MET A 23 -15.52 -15.99 -7.95
N ARG A 24 -16.63 -16.73 -7.88
CA ARG A 24 -17.93 -16.35 -8.43
C ARG A 24 -18.61 -15.28 -7.58
N ASN A 25 -18.44 -15.39 -6.26
CA ASN A 25 -19.13 -14.57 -5.27
C ASN A 25 -18.16 -13.88 -4.30
N VAL A 26 -18.66 -12.91 -3.53
CA VAL A 26 -17.88 -12.20 -2.49
C VAL A 26 -17.45 -13.14 -1.37
N GLU A 27 -18.26 -14.14 -1.01
CA GLU A 27 -17.92 -15.13 0.03
C GLU A 27 -16.72 -16.00 -0.35
N ASP A 28 -16.65 -16.42 -1.62
CA ASP A 28 -15.48 -17.12 -2.17
C ASP A 28 -14.25 -16.22 -2.09
N LEU A 29 -14.40 -14.94 -2.46
CA LEU A 29 -13.36 -13.92 -2.37
C LEU A 29 -12.81 -13.78 -0.96
N GLN A 30 -13.70 -13.63 0.02
CA GLN A 30 -13.34 -13.52 1.42
C GLN A 30 -12.64 -14.78 1.93
N SER A 31 -13.17 -15.96 1.62
CA SER A 31 -12.59 -17.25 2.04
C SER A 31 -11.17 -17.43 1.52
N CYS A 32 -10.95 -17.16 0.23
CA CYS A 32 -9.61 -17.19 -0.34
C CYS A 32 -8.71 -16.07 0.18
N ALA A 33 -9.25 -14.88 0.47
CA ALA A 33 -8.46 -13.78 1.03
C ALA A 33 -7.92 -14.14 2.41
N VAL A 34 -8.78 -14.70 3.28
CA VAL A 34 -8.37 -15.19 4.60
C VAL A 34 -7.32 -16.30 4.47
N PHE A 35 -7.51 -17.25 3.54
CA PHE A 35 -6.55 -18.32 3.30
C PHE A 35 -5.17 -17.80 2.83
N ALA A 36 -5.18 -16.83 1.92
CA ALA A 36 -3.97 -16.28 1.30
C ALA A 36 -3.22 -15.29 2.22
N ARG A 37 -3.93 -14.59 3.12
CA ARG A 37 -3.37 -13.56 3.99
C ARG A 37 -2.15 -14.03 4.77
N ASP A 38 -2.22 -15.25 5.32
CA ASP A 38 -1.17 -15.78 6.20
C ASP A 38 -0.09 -16.57 5.44
N ARG A 39 -0.23 -16.73 4.11
CA ARG A 39 0.63 -17.58 3.26
C ARG A 39 1.41 -16.79 2.20
N ILE A 40 1.02 -15.55 1.96
CA ILE A 40 1.62 -14.66 0.96
C ILE A 40 2.30 -13.49 1.68
N ASN A 41 3.31 -12.91 1.05
CA ASN A 41 3.94 -11.69 1.55
C ASN A 41 2.86 -10.58 1.77
N PRO A 42 2.86 -9.88 2.92
CA PRO A 42 1.80 -8.93 3.27
C PRO A 42 1.66 -7.77 2.28
N TYR A 43 2.77 -7.24 1.76
CA TYR A 43 2.75 -6.18 0.75
C TYR A 43 2.13 -6.65 -0.56
N LEU A 44 2.48 -7.88 -0.95
CA LEU A 44 1.94 -8.50 -2.15
C LEU A 44 0.45 -8.78 -2.01
N PHE A 45 0.05 -9.34 -0.88
CA PHE A 45 -1.34 -9.63 -0.56
C PHE A 45 -2.20 -8.36 -0.61
N ASN A 46 -1.77 -7.29 0.07
CA ASN A 46 -2.50 -6.04 0.10
C ASN A 46 -2.63 -5.40 -1.29
N TYR A 47 -1.55 -5.39 -2.08
CA TYR A 47 -1.60 -4.90 -3.46
C TYR A 47 -2.58 -5.71 -4.31
N ALA A 48 -2.46 -7.04 -4.32
CA ALA A 48 -3.30 -7.91 -5.13
C ALA A 48 -4.79 -7.83 -4.72
N LEU A 49 -5.07 -7.76 -3.42
CA LEU A 49 -6.43 -7.60 -2.91
C LEU A 49 -7.01 -6.23 -3.28
N SER A 50 -6.25 -5.15 -3.12
CA SER A 50 -6.70 -3.79 -3.47
C SER A 50 -7.01 -3.66 -4.96
N VAL A 51 -6.15 -4.19 -5.85
CA VAL A 51 -6.42 -4.24 -7.30
C VAL A 51 -7.66 -5.08 -7.61
N ALA A 52 -7.84 -6.20 -6.92
CA ALA A 52 -9.01 -7.06 -7.12
C ALA A 52 -10.30 -6.35 -6.71
N LEU A 53 -10.34 -5.70 -5.54
CA LEU A 53 -11.51 -4.99 -5.02
C LEU A 53 -11.88 -3.79 -5.91
N LEU A 54 -10.90 -3.01 -6.37
CA LEU A 54 -11.13 -1.82 -7.21
C LEU A 54 -11.72 -2.13 -8.60
N HIS A 55 -11.41 -3.31 -9.16
CA HIS A 55 -11.80 -3.63 -10.54
C HIS A 55 -12.92 -4.66 -10.63
N ARG A 56 -13.38 -5.19 -9.49
CA ARG A 56 -14.51 -6.11 -9.40
C ARG A 56 -15.82 -5.31 -9.31
N LYS A 57 -16.83 -5.73 -10.08
CA LYS A 57 -18.12 -5.01 -10.15
C LYS A 57 -18.93 -5.13 -8.85
N ASP A 58 -18.75 -6.23 -8.13
CA ASP A 58 -19.45 -6.56 -6.88
C ASP A 58 -18.86 -5.86 -5.64
N THR A 59 -17.69 -5.23 -5.76
CA THR A 59 -16.97 -4.58 -4.66
C THR A 59 -16.60 -3.12 -4.95
N HIS A 60 -17.23 -2.51 -5.95
CA HIS A 60 -16.86 -1.18 -6.45
C HIS A 60 -17.02 -0.06 -5.41
N ASP A 61 -18.00 -0.19 -4.50
CA ASP A 61 -18.34 0.85 -3.51
C ASP A 61 -17.77 0.53 -2.12
N LEU A 62 -16.74 -0.31 -2.04
CA LEU A 62 -16.03 -0.56 -0.79
C LEU A 62 -14.94 0.47 -0.56
N ASP A 63 -15.00 1.12 0.60
CA ASP A 63 -13.93 1.99 1.07
C ASP A 63 -12.71 1.14 1.43
N LEU A 64 -11.64 1.31 0.66
CA LEU A 64 -10.37 0.66 0.95
C LEU A 64 -9.58 1.47 1.97
N PRO A 65 -8.98 0.81 2.98
CA PRO A 65 -8.09 1.49 3.91
C PRO A 65 -6.92 2.09 3.12
N THR A 66 -6.47 3.26 3.55
CA THR A 66 -5.34 3.91 2.91
C THR A 66 -4.07 3.12 3.18
N ILE A 67 -3.13 3.10 2.23
CA ILE A 67 -1.89 2.35 2.43
C ILE A 67 -1.05 2.91 3.59
N ILE A 68 -1.25 4.16 3.98
CA ILE A 68 -0.58 4.77 5.14
C ILE A 68 -1.04 4.12 6.44
N GLU A 69 -2.33 3.79 6.56
CA GLU A 69 -2.87 3.10 7.75
C GLU A 69 -2.40 1.66 7.83
N VAL A 70 -2.23 0.99 6.67
CA VAL A 70 -1.81 -0.41 6.62
C VAL A 70 -0.29 -0.57 6.74
N PHE A 71 0.48 0.28 6.07
CA PHE A 71 1.94 0.24 6.00
C PHE A 71 2.54 1.63 6.25
N PRO A 72 2.44 2.15 7.50
CA PRO A 72 2.99 3.46 7.85
C PRO A 72 4.52 3.50 7.73
N ASP A 73 5.19 2.35 7.78
CA ASP A 73 6.65 2.21 7.69
C ASP A 73 7.24 2.68 6.36
N LYS A 74 6.40 2.82 5.32
CA LYS A 74 6.80 3.35 4.02
C LYS A 74 6.76 4.87 3.93
N TYR A 75 6.08 5.52 4.85
CA TYR A 75 5.78 6.96 4.79
C TYR A 75 6.38 7.72 5.98
N VAL A 76 6.68 7.03 7.08
CA VAL A 76 7.19 7.63 8.32
C VAL A 76 8.54 7.02 8.67
N ASP A 77 9.44 7.83 9.25
CA ASP A 77 10.76 7.37 9.66
C ASP A 77 10.70 6.26 10.72
N SER A 78 11.58 5.27 10.54
CA SER A 78 11.78 4.13 11.43
C SER A 78 12.02 4.51 12.89
N LYS A 79 12.66 5.66 13.16
CA LYS A 79 12.99 6.11 14.54
C LYS A 79 11.74 6.44 15.33
N VAL A 80 10.68 6.89 14.66
CA VAL A 80 9.39 7.25 15.28
C VAL A 80 8.67 6.00 15.81
N PHE A 81 8.88 4.82 15.20
CA PHE A 81 8.21 3.59 15.61
C PHE A 81 8.57 3.10 17.00
N SER A 82 9.78 3.41 17.48
CA SER A 82 10.16 3.09 18.86
C SER A 82 9.30 3.89 19.85
N GLN A 83 9.12 5.19 19.58
CA GLN A 83 8.31 6.09 20.39
C GLN A 83 6.82 5.71 20.30
N ILE A 84 6.33 5.38 19.11
CA ILE A 84 4.95 4.90 18.90
C ILE A 84 4.68 3.66 19.77
N ARG A 85 5.62 2.70 19.80
CA ARG A 85 5.44 1.47 20.56
C ARG A 85 5.44 1.72 22.07
N GLU A 86 6.30 2.59 22.55
CA GLU A 86 6.34 3.01 23.95
C GLU A 86 5.02 3.68 24.36
N GLU A 87 4.59 4.69 23.61
CA GLU A 87 3.35 5.42 23.86
C GLU A 87 2.12 4.49 23.82
N ALA A 88 2.06 3.58 22.85
CA ALA A 88 0.94 2.64 22.72
C ALA A 88 0.87 1.63 23.87
N THR A 89 2.01 1.29 24.49
CA THR A 89 2.10 0.31 25.57
C THR A 89 1.89 0.95 26.95
N VAL A 90 2.45 2.14 27.16
CA VAL A 90 2.48 2.80 28.47
C VAL A 90 1.24 3.67 28.69
N VAL A 91 0.76 4.36 27.67
CA VAL A 91 -0.30 5.37 27.82
C VAL A 91 -1.68 4.77 27.47
N PRO A 92 -2.68 4.88 28.38
CA PRO A 92 -4.04 4.45 28.13
C PRO A 92 -4.68 5.12 26.90
N GLU A 93 -5.60 4.40 26.26
CA GLU A 93 -6.37 4.93 25.13
C GLU A 93 -7.13 6.20 25.53
N GLY A 94 -6.97 7.29 24.77
CA GLY A 94 -7.56 8.60 25.03
C GLY A 94 -6.62 9.64 25.65
N MET A 95 -5.47 9.23 26.20
CA MET A 95 -4.44 10.15 26.73
C MET A 95 -3.17 10.22 25.88
N ARG A 96 -3.13 9.48 24.76
CA ARG A 96 -1.97 9.43 23.86
C ARG A 96 -1.74 10.77 23.18
N MET A 97 -0.48 11.21 23.13
CA MET A 97 -0.10 12.45 22.43
C MET A 97 0.41 12.17 21.01
N PRO A 98 0.19 13.09 20.05
CA PRO A 98 0.73 12.94 18.71
C PRO A 98 2.26 13.07 18.74
N ILE A 99 2.95 12.13 18.09
CA ILE A 99 4.41 12.18 17.95
C ILE A 99 4.73 13.07 16.75
N VAL A 100 5.53 14.12 16.99
CA VAL A 100 5.92 15.08 15.96
C VAL A 100 7.09 14.51 15.15
N ILE A 101 6.88 14.37 13.84
CA ILE A 101 7.93 13.94 12.91
C ILE A 101 8.82 15.16 12.61
N PRO A 102 10.14 15.08 12.84
CA PRO A 102 11.03 16.18 12.52
C PRO A 102 11.11 16.40 11.02
N LYS A 103 11.29 17.66 10.60
CA LYS A 103 11.46 18.06 9.20
C LYS A 103 12.70 17.42 8.56
N ASP A 104 13.85 17.57 9.22
CA ASP A 104 15.15 17.22 8.67
C ASP A 104 15.57 15.83 9.14
N TYR A 105 14.77 14.81 8.77
CA TYR A 105 14.99 13.42 9.21
C TYR A 105 15.83 12.60 8.23
N THR A 106 15.80 12.94 6.94
CA THR A 106 16.56 12.26 5.88
C THR A 106 17.92 12.91 5.62
N ALA A 107 17.96 14.24 5.50
CA ALA A 107 19.17 15.02 5.30
C ALA A 107 19.07 16.39 6.00
N SER A 108 20.07 17.24 5.76
CA SER A 108 20.15 18.60 6.28
C SER A 108 20.30 19.59 5.13
N ASP A 109 20.15 20.88 5.40
CA ASP A 109 20.30 21.95 4.39
C ASP A 109 21.72 22.05 3.77
N LEU A 110 22.68 21.24 4.24
CA LEU A 110 23.98 21.03 3.59
C LEU A 110 23.86 20.29 2.26
N ASP A 111 22.83 19.45 2.10
CA ASP A 111 22.49 18.81 0.84
C ASP A 111 21.53 19.69 0.05
N GLU A 112 21.93 20.08 -1.16
CA GLU A 112 21.11 20.92 -2.03
C GLU A 112 19.79 20.23 -2.42
N GLU A 113 19.81 18.90 -2.58
CA GLU A 113 18.62 18.10 -2.89
C GLU A 113 17.61 18.09 -1.73
N HIS A 114 18.09 18.29 -0.49
CA HIS A 114 17.23 18.38 0.68
C HIS A 114 16.28 19.55 0.59
N ARG A 115 16.57 20.62 -0.17
CA ARG A 115 15.64 21.75 -0.35
C ARG A 115 14.26 21.35 -0.90
N LEU A 116 14.16 20.20 -1.57
CA LEU A 116 12.92 19.65 -2.12
C LEU A 116 12.26 18.58 -1.23
N TRP A 117 12.73 18.41 0.01
CA TRP A 117 12.19 17.42 0.97
C TRP A 117 10.66 17.53 1.10
N TYR A 118 10.13 18.75 1.20
CA TYR A 118 8.70 19.02 1.42
C TYR A 118 7.81 18.54 0.27
N PHE A 119 8.36 18.26 -0.90
CA PHE A 119 7.63 17.72 -2.05
C PHE A 119 7.92 16.23 -2.25
N ARG A 120 9.20 15.84 -2.19
CA ARG A 120 9.64 14.47 -2.44
C ARG A 120 9.19 13.49 -1.36
N GLU A 121 9.15 13.96 -0.12
CA GLU A 121 8.81 13.17 1.06
C GLU A 121 7.40 13.47 1.58
N ASP A 122 6.64 14.31 0.87
CA ASP A 122 5.24 14.57 1.22
C ASP A 122 4.41 13.28 1.16
N ILE A 123 3.62 13.06 2.21
CA ILE A 123 2.78 11.87 2.34
C ILE A 123 1.70 11.85 1.26
N GLY A 124 1.11 13.02 0.94
CA GLY A 124 0.04 13.15 -0.05
C GLY A 124 0.52 12.89 -1.48
N VAL A 125 1.65 13.47 -1.88
CA VAL A 125 2.29 13.24 -3.19
C VAL A 125 2.64 11.77 -3.37
N ASN A 126 3.25 11.14 -2.36
CA ASN A 126 3.62 9.73 -2.41
C ASN A 126 2.39 8.80 -2.39
N LEU A 127 1.34 9.15 -1.65
CA LEU A 127 0.06 8.44 -1.66
C LEU A 127 -0.60 8.51 -3.03
N HIS A 128 -0.63 9.70 -3.63
CA HIS A 128 -1.17 9.91 -4.98
C HIS A 128 -0.42 9.06 -6.00
N HIS A 129 0.92 9.10 -5.99
CA HIS A 129 1.74 8.29 -6.88
C HIS A 129 1.46 6.78 -6.72
N TRP A 130 1.35 6.30 -5.47
CA TRP A 130 1.01 4.91 -5.21
C TRP A 130 -0.38 4.53 -5.73
N HIS A 131 -1.38 5.38 -5.48
CA HIS A 131 -2.76 5.15 -5.88
C HIS A 131 -2.92 5.21 -7.41
N TRP A 132 -2.22 6.13 -8.08
CA TRP A 132 -2.20 6.21 -9.53
C TRP A 132 -1.73 4.89 -10.16
N HIS A 133 -0.64 4.31 -9.65
CA HIS A 133 -0.15 3.01 -10.11
C HIS A 133 -1.05 1.82 -9.71
N LEU A 134 -1.94 1.99 -8.73
CA LEU A 134 -2.94 0.98 -8.37
C LEU A 134 -4.13 1.00 -9.34
N VAL A 135 -4.54 2.20 -9.75
CA VAL A 135 -5.59 2.41 -10.75
C VAL A 135 -5.07 2.10 -12.15
N TYR A 136 -3.86 2.51 -12.50
CA TYR A 136 -3.23 2.28 -13.80
C TYR A 136 -2.01 1.36 -13.66
N PRO A 137 -2.23 0.05 -13.39
CA PRO A 137 -1.11 -0.88 -13.31
C PRO A 137 -0.50 -1.07 -14.69
N PHE A 138 0.82 -1.18 -14.74
CA PHE A 138 1.52 -1.33 -16.02
C PHE A 138 1.33 -2.72 -16.63
N ASP A 139 1.13 -3.75 -15.81
CA ASP A 139 0.91 -5.15 -16.20
C ASP A 139 -0.21 -5.80 -15.37
N ALA A 140 -0.97 -6.70 -16.00
CA ALA A 140 -1.99 -7.52 -15.36
C ALA A 140 -2.33 -8.76 -16.21
N SER A 141 -2.78 -9.84 -15.55
CA SER A 141 -3.27 -11.06 -16.21
C SER A 141 -4.49 -10.83 -17.11
N ASN A 142 -5.36 -9.89 -16.72
CA ASN A 142 -6.51 -9.49 -17.50
C ASN A 142 -6.19 -8.15 -18.17
N ARG A 143 -6.15 -8.17 -19.51
CA ARG A 143 -5.88 -6.99 -20.32
C ARG A 143 -6.85 -5.83 -20.02
N ALA A 144 -8.10 -6.09 -19.67
CA ALA A 144 -9.08 -5.05 -19.34
C ALA A 144 -8.72 -4.22 -18.08
N ILE A 145 -7.79 -4.69 -17.24
CA ILE A 145 -7.28 -3.92 -16.09
C ILE A 145 -6.28 -2.86 -16.55
N VAL A 146 -5.47 -3.23 -17.54
CA VAL A 146 -4.37 -2.43 -18.10
C VAL A 146 -4.89 -1.48 -19.16
N ASP A 147 -5.80 -1.96 -20.01
CA ASP A 147 -6.32 -1.29 -21.21
C ASP A 147 -7.46 -0.32 -20.86
N LYS A 148 -7.09 0.78 -20.18
CA LYS A 148 -7.98 1.92 -19.85
C LYS A 148 -7.78 3.06 -20.85
N ASP A 149 -8.82 3.87 -21.04
CA ASP A 149 -8.79 5.00 -21.97
C ASP A 149 -7.61 5.95 -21.67
N ARG A 150 -6.71 6.12 -22.65
CA ARG A 150 -5.59 7.08 -22.64
C ARG A 150 -4.73 7.07 -21.36
N ARG A 151 -4.36 5.87 -20.90
CA ARG A 151 -3.41 5.67 -19.80
C ARG A 151 -2.00 6.15 -20.09
#